data_AF-A0A2G9XLN4-F1
#
_entry.id   AF-A0A2G9XLN4-F1
#
_cell.length_a   1.000
_cell.length_b   1.000
_cell.length_c   1.000
_cell.angle_alpha   90.00
_cell.angle_beta   90.00
_cell.angle_gamma   90.00
#
_symmetry.space_group_name_H-M   'P 1'
#
loop_
_entity.id
_entity.type
_entity.pdbx_description
1 polymer ?
#
loop_
_entity_poly.entity_id
_entity_poly.type
_entity_poly.pdbx_seq_one_letter_code
_entity_poly.pdbx_strand_id
1 'polypeptide(L)'
;MDFFAGSCPTAQAVLELNREDGGNRRFIMVQLPEPTGNAEFPTIAAIGKERIRRVIAKMKKGEEGKLDLSTRDKPEDLGFKIFKLTTSNYRPWTGIEKKDQEGYAKTIELFADPLVEGWKPENVIYEAAIKEGYGLNCQIEPVQGIEGNTVCRVTDPDKEQSFYICLDDHLDLSALKALLLTREDMLICRDTALDDSAAANLALQCRLKTI
;
A
#
# COMPACT_ATOMS: atom_id res chain seq x y z
N MET A 1 -5.12 -8.89 16.43
CA MET A 1 -5.83 -7.76 15.78
C MET A 1 -6.78 -7.18 16.81
N ASP A 2 -6.88 -5.86 16.88
CA ASP A 2 -7.71 -5.13 17.84
C ASP A 2 -8.42 -3.98 17.14
N PHE A 3 -9.76 -4.01 17.11
CA PHE A 3 -10.60 -3.03 16.42
C PHE A 3 -11.12 -1.90 17.31
N PHE A 4 -10.83 -1.97 18.62
CA PHE A 4 -11.17 -0.96 19.60
C PHE A 4 -9.88 -0.59 20.36
N ALA A 5 -8.86 -0.23 19.59
CA ALA A 5 -7.50 -0.18 20.11
C ALA A 5 -7.33 0.88 21.21
N GLY A 6 -8.14 1.93 21.24
CA GLY A 6 -8.04 3.02 22.20
C GLY A 6 -6.65 3.66 22.15
N SER A 7 -5.90 3.55 23.25
CA SER A 7 -4.50 4.00 23.33
C SER A 7 -3.49 2.96 22.80
N CYS A 8 -3.95 1.84 22.24
CA CYS A 8 -3.17 0.70 21.78
C CYS A 8 -2.40 -0.07 22.89
N PRO A 9 -3.01 -0.44 24.05
CA PRO A 9 -2.40 -1.31 25.07
C PRO A 9 -1.91 -2.64 24.46
N THR A 10 -2.74 -3.25 23.61
CA THR A 10 -2.48 -4.51 22.92
C THR A 10 -1.20 -4.50 22.09
N ALA A 11 -0.90 -3.39 21.40
CA ALA A 11 0.33 -3.28 20.60
C ALA A 11 1.60 -3.31 21.46
N GLN A 12 1.60 -2.66 22.63
CA GLN A 12 2.74 -2.75 23.56
C GLN A 12 2.90 -4.16 24.10
N ALA A 13 1.81 -4.81 24.52
CA ALA A 13 1.88 -6.16 25.06
C ALA A 13 2.48 -7.13 24.02
N VAL A 14 2.14 -6.97 22.75
CA VAL A 14 2.74 -7.77 21.66
C VAL A 14 4.24 -7.51 21.53
N LEU A 15 4.66 -6.24 21.54
CA LEU A 15 6.08 -5.88 21.45
C LEU A 15 6.88 -6.42 22.63
N GLU A 16 6.39 -6.21 23.86
CA GLU A 16 7.03 -6.67 25.09
C GLU A 16 7.12 -8.20 25.14
N LEU A 17 6.03 -8.89 24.82
CA LEU A 17 6.02 -10.36 24.84
C LEU A 17 6.97 -10.96 23.80
N ASN A 18 7.00 -10.40 22.58
CA ASN A 18 7.96 -10.81 21.54
C ASN A 18 9.42 -10.64 21.96
N ARG A 19 9.71 -9.65 22.82
CA ARG A 19 11.05 -9.45 23.38
C ARG A 19 11.37 -10.46 24.46
N GLU A 20 10.42 -10.71 25.35
CA GLU A 20 10.57 -11.63 26.48
C GLU A 20 10.77 -13.07 26.02
N ASP A 21 10.00 -13.53 25.03
CA ASP A 21 10.00 -14.93 24.58
C ASP A 21 10.67 -15.16 23.22
N GLY A 22 11.26 -14.11 22.64
CA GLY A 22 11.89 -14.17 21.32
C GLY A 22 10.89 -14.36 20.16
N GLY A 23 9.58 -14.25 20.41
CA GLY A 23 8.53 -14.45 19.43
C GLY A 23 8.48 -13.39 18.32
N ASN A 24 7.60 -13.63 17.36
CA ASN A 24 7.42 -12.80 16.15
C ASN A 24 5.94 -12.47 15.89
N ARG A 25 5.16 -12.28 16.95
CA ARG A 25 3.73 -11.93 16.88
C ARG A 25 3.56 -10.57 16.19
N ARG A 26 2.55 -10.45 15.35
CA ARG A 26 2.22 -9.21 14.64
C ARG A 26 0.93 -8.62 15.19
N PHE A 27 0.78 -7.31 15.06
CA PHE A 27 -0.44 -6.62 15.49
C PHE A 27 -1.03 -5.74 14.40
N ILE A 28 -2.35 -5.60 14.43
CA ILE A 28 -3.12 -4.63 13.64
C ILE A 28 -4.05 -3.94 14.64
N MET A 29 -3.91 -2.62 14.73
CA MET A 29 -4.70 -1.75 15.62
C MET A 29 -5.58 -0.85 14.76
N VAL A 30 -6.89 -0.93 14.95
CA VAL A 30 -7.85 -0.03 14.31
C VAL A 30 -8.43 0.88 15.38
N GLN A 31 -8.41 2.19 15.12
CA GLN A 31 -8.93 3.20 16.02
C GLN A 31 -9.61 4.31 15.21
N LEU A 32 -10.86 4.61 15.56
CA LEU A 32 -11.57 5.77 15.03
C LEU A 32 -10.86 7.06 15.50
N PRO A 33 -10.61 8.06 14.62
CA PRO A 33 -9.91 9.29 14.99
C PRO A 33 -10.82 10.26 15.73
N GLU A 34 -11.40 9.83 16.87
CA GLU A 34 -12.29 10.63 17.70
C GLU A 34 -11.56 11.84 18.29
N PRO A 35 -12.11 13.06 18.20
CA PRO A 35 -11.50 14.27 18.74
C PRO A 35 -11.34 14.22 20.27
N THR A 36 -10.23 14.74 20.78
CA THR A 36 -9.93 14.75 22.23
C THR A 36 -10.06 16.13 22.89
N GLY A 37 -10.11 17.19 22.08
CA GLY A 37 -9.98 18.57 22.57
C GLY A 37 -8.56 19.00 22.95
N ASN A 38 -7.55 18.14 22.78
CA ASN A 38 -6.14 18.44 23.07
C ASN A 38 -5.38 18.77 21.76
N ALA A 39 -4.68 19.91 21.70
CA ALA A 39 -3.95 20.34 20.52
C ALA A 39 -2.72 19.46 20.18
N GLU A 40 -2.04 18.90 21.19
CA GLU A 40 -0.89 18.00 21.02
C GLU A 40 -1.33 16.62 20.51
N PHE A 41 -2.47 16.13 21.00
CA PHE A 41 -3.05 14.86 20.63
C PHE A 41 -4.50 15.02 20.16
N PRO A 42 -4.73 15.56 18.95
CA PRO A 42 -6.06 15.97 18.51
C PRO A 42 -7.06 14.82 18.41
N THR A 43 -6.59 13.57 18.28
CA THR A 43 -7.45 12.38 18.18
C THR A 43 -6.96 11.23 19.05
N ILE A 44 -7.86 10.33 19.43
CA ILE A 44 -7.50 9.09 20.17
C ILE A 44 -6.49 8.26 19.36
N ALA A 45 -6.65 8.18 18.03
CA ALA A 45 -5.70 7.53 17.14
C ALA A 45 -4.28 8.15 17.22
N ALA A 46 -4.18 9.48 17.40
CA ALA A 46 -2.90 10.15 17.60
C ALA A 46 -2.23 9.73 18.93
N ILE A 47 -3.02 9.56 20.00
CA ILE A 47 -2.55 9.05 21.29
C ILE A 47 -2.00 7.63 21.12
N GLY A 48 -2.77 6.73 20.49
CA GLY A 48 -2.36 5.34 20.27
C GLY A 48 -1.08 5.22 19.42
N LYS A 49 -1.01 6.00 18.34
CA LYS A 49 0.18 6.14 17.48
C LYS A 49 1.41 6.58 18.27
N GLU A 50 1.27 7.60 19.11
CA GLU A 50 2.38 8.11 19.91
C GLU A 50 2.80 7.13 20.99
N ARG A 51 1.85 6.43 21.61
CA ARG A 51 2.13 5.40 22.62
C ARG A 51 3.02 4.30 22.05
N ILE A 52 2.69 3.77 20.88
CA ILE A 52 3.49 2.74 20.19
C ILE A 52 4.91 3.25 19.94
N ARG A 53 5.08 4.49 19.47
CA ARG A 53 6.41 5.10 19.25
C ARG A 53 7.23 5.24 20.52
N ARG A 54 6.61 5.70 21.61
CA ARG A 54 7.29 5.87 22.91
C ARG A 54 7.72 4.53 23.49
N VAL A 55 6.88 3.50 23.37
CA VAL A 55 7.23 2.12 23.76
C VAL A 55 8.44 1.64 22.98
N ILE A 56 8.42 1.73 21.65
CA ILE A 56 9.55 1.35 20.78
C ILE A 56 10.82 2.13 21.11
N ALA A 57 10.71 3.44 21.36
CA ALA A 57 11.85 4.28 21.71
C ALA A 57 12.46 3.88 23.07
N LYS A 58 11.63 3.61 24.09
CA LYS A 58 12.08 3.12 25.40
C LYS A 58 12.77 1.76 25.26
N MET A 59 12.18 0.90 24.46
CA MET A 59 12.67 -0.43 24.12
C MET A 59 14.07 -0.39 23.47
N LYS A 60 14.30 0.52 22.51
CA LYS A 60 15.63 0.71 21.88
C LYS A 60 16.67 1.28 22.85
N LYS A 61 16.29 2.28 23.67
CA LYS A 61 17.20 2.87 24.68
C LYS A 61 17.64 1.87 25.75
N GLY A 62 16.78 0.90 26.09
CA GLY A 62 17.12 -0.14 27.08
C GLY A 62 18.22 -1.12 26.63
N GLU A 63 18.61 -1.06 25.35
CA GLU A 63 19.65 -1.89 24.73
C GLU A 63 20.94 -1.12 24.44
N GLU A 64 20.93 0.22 24.46
CA GLU A 64 22.14 1.03 24.30
C GLU A 64 23.17 0.67 25.38
N GLY A 65 24.29 0.07 24.96
CA GLY A 65 25.39 -0.33 25.86
C GLY A 65 25.29 -1.74 26.44
N LYS A 66 24.29 -2.55 26.07
CA LYS A 66 24.26 -3.98 26.40
C LYS A 66 24.85 -4.78 25.24
N LEU A 67 25.72 -5.75 25.56
CA LEU A 67 26.10 -6.79 24.60
C LEU A 67 24.84 -7.53 24.18
N ASP A 68 24.64 -7.68 22.87
CA ASP A 68 23.55 -8.48 22.33
C ASP A 68 23.83 -9.96 22.64
N LEU A 69 23.36 -10.39 23.81
CA LEU A 69 23.39 -11.77 24.27
C LEU A 69 22.11 -12.51 23.85
N SER A 70 21.30 -11.94 22.96
CA SER A 70 20.03 -12.53 22.57
C SER A 70 20.26 -13.69 21.59
N THR A 71 19.76 -14.88 21.94
CA THR A 71 19.79 -16.08 21.09
C THR A 71 18.54 -16.14 20.21
N ARG A 72 18.08 -15.00 19.67
CA ARG A 72 16.85 -14.97 18.88
C ARG A 72 17.12 -15.52 17.49
N ASP A 73 16.31 -16.48 17.06
CA ASP A 73 16.35 -17.00 15.67
C ASP A 73 15.94 -15.94 14.64
N LYS A 74 15.11 -14.96 15.05
CA LYS A 74 14.62 -13.88 14.19
C LYS A 74 14.99 -12.51 14.76
N PRO A 75 15.41 -11.56 13.91
CA PRO A 75 15.61 -10.18 14.31
C PRO A 75 14.35 -9.60 14.96
N GLU A 76 14.54 -8.74 15.95
CA GLU A 76 13.42 -8.06 16.58
C GLU A 76 12.77 -7.06 15.63
N ASP A 77 11.48 -7.25 15.36
CA ASP A 77 10.68 -6.31 14.58
C ASP A 77 9.96 -5.31 15.49
N LEU A 78 10.46 -4.07 15.49
CA LEU A 78 9.86 -2.92 16.17
C LEU A 78 9.20 -1.95 15.17
N GLY A 79 9.07 -2.35 13.91
CA GLY A 79 8.46 -1.56 12.85
C GLY A 79 6.94 -1.57 12.93
N PHE A 80 6.32 -0.49 12.47
CA PHE A 80 4.89 -0.48 12.18
C PHE A 80 4.56 0.54 11.10
N LYS A 81 3.55 0.25 10.29
CA LYS A 81 2.99 1.16 9.28
C LYS A 81 1.71 1.80 9.82
N ILE A 82 1.36 2.95 9.26
CA ILE A 82 0.18 3.72 9.67
C ILE A 82 -0.64 4.01 8.42
N PHE A 83 -1.89 3.56 8.44
CA PHE A 83 -2.83 3.80 7.36
C PHE A 83 -3.97 4.67 7.86
N LYS A 84 -4.51 5.49 6.96
CA LYS A 84 -5.70 6.29 7.21
C LYS A 84 -6.73 5.97 6.12
N LEU A 85 -7.96 5.72 6.53
CA LEU A 85 -9.06 5.59 5.59
C LEU A 85 -9.34 6.94 4.92
N THR A 86 -9.46 6.90 3.61
CA THR A 86 -9.78 8.04 2.74
C THR A 86 -10.70 7.55 1.62
N THR A 87 -11.25 8.48 0.84
CA THR A 87 -11.98 8.15 -0.38
C THR A 87 -11.08 7.40 -1.37
N SER A 88 -11.67 6.51 -2.17
CA SER A 88 -10.97 5.78 -3.24
C SER A 88 -10.25 6.73 -4.19
N ASN A 89 -9.08 6.31 -4.69
CA ASN A 89 -8.37 7.01 -5.75
C ASN A 89 -8.97 6.73 -7.13
N TYR A 90 -9.91 5.78 -7.22
CA TYR A 90 -10.66 5.48 -8.42
C TYR A 90 -11.96 6.29 -8.40
N ARG A 91 -12.28 6.92 -9.52
CA ARG A 91 -13.52 7.68 -9.68
C ARG A 91 -14.71 6.72 -9.62
N PRO A 92 -15.61 6.86 -8.63
CA PRO A 92 -16.83 6.08 -8.64
C PRO A 92 -17.69 6.53 -9.82
N TRP A 93 -18.30 5.59 -10.52
CA TRP A 93 -19.33 5.93 -11.51
C TRP A 93 -20.54 6.52 -10.79
N THR A 94 -20.71 7.84 -10.87
CA THR A 94 -21.82 8.57 -10.23
C THR A 94 -23.05 8.71 -11.14
N GLY A 95 -22.99 8.17 -12.36
CA GLY A 95 -24.02 8.40 -13.37
C GLY A 95 -23.93 9.81 -13.97
N ILE A 96 -24.91 10.15 -14.80
CA ILE A 96 -24.90 11.38 -15.60
C ILE A 96 -25.85 12.38 -14.93
N GLU A 97 -25.29 13.37 -14.23
CA GLU A 97 -26.07 14.37 -13.48
C GLU A 97 -26.89 15.29 -14.40
N LYS A 98 -26.36 15.63 -15.58
CA LYS A 98 -27.05 16.42 -16.61
C LYS A 98 -27.10 15.65 -17.92
N LYS A 99 -28.31 15.34 -18.37
CA LYS A 99 -28.57 14.65 -19.65
C LYS A 99 -28.56 15.64 -20.82
N ASP A 100 -27.49 16.43 -20.96
CA ASP A 100 -27.23 17.35 -22.07
C ASP A 100 -25.89 17.01 -22.75
N GLN A 101 -25.70 17.43 -24.00
CA GLN A 101 -24.51 17.05 -24.79
C GLN A 101 -23.19 17.41 -24.10
N GLU A 102 -23.12 18.58 -23.44
CA GLU A 102 -21.95 19.02 -22.69
C GLU A 102 -21.70 18.18 -21.44
N GLY A 103 -22.75 17.81 -20.70
CA GLY A 103 -22.66 16.91 -19.55
C GLY A 103 -22.19 15.51 -19.95
N TYR A 104 -22.68 14.98 -21.07
CA TYR A 104 -22.20 13.70 -21.62
C TYR A 104 -20.73 13.78 -22.04
N ALA A 105 -20.33 14.81 -22.79
CA ALA A 105 -18.96 14.98 -23.27
C ALA A 105 -17.96 15.10 -22.10
N LYS A 106 -18.27 15.95 -21.12
CA LYS A 106 -17.44 16.14 -19.92
C LYS A 106 -17.34 14.87 -19.09
N THR A 107 -18.42 14.09 -18.98
CA THR A 107 -18.41 12.80 -18.28
C THR A 107 -17.52 11.80 -19.00
N ILE A 108 -17.63 11.69 -20.34
CA ILE A 108 -16.78 10.79 -21.13
C ILE A 108 -15.30 11.15 -20.97
N GLU A 109 -14.95 12.43 -21.02
CA GLU A 109 -13.57 12.91 -20.84
C GLU A 109 -13.06 12.64 -19.41
N LEU A 110 -13.90 12.84 -18.39
CA LEU A 110 -13.56 12.57 -16.98
C LEU A 110 -13.33 11.09 -16.68
N PHE A 111 -13.93 10.18 -17.45
CA PHE A 111 -13.74 8.73 -17.32
C PHE A 111 -12.70 8.18 -18.30
N ALA A 112 -12.04 9.03 -19.09
CA ALA A 112 -10.87 8.62 -19.86
C ALA A 112 -9.74 8.18 -18.93
N ASP A 113 -9.49 8.93 -17.84
CA ASP A 113 -8.64 8.50 -16.74
C ASP A 113 -9.49 8.16 -15.50
N PRO A 114 -9.54 6.88 -15.09
CA PRO A 114 -10.32 6.45 -13.94
C PRO A 114 -9.75 6.94 -12.60
N LEU A 115 -8.56 7.53 -12.56
CA LEU A 115 -7.96 8.07 -11.34
C LEU A 115 -8.42 9.49 -11.02
N VAL A 116 -8.60 9.78 -9.72
CA VAL A 116 -8.98 11.11 -9.21
C VAL A 116 -7.83 12.10 -9.36
N GLU A 117 -8.14 13.38 -9.63
CA GLU A 117 -7.11 14.40 -9.77
C GLU A 117 -6.22 14.52 -8.51
N GLY A 118 -4.91 14.62 -8.71
CA GLY A 118 -3.93 14.71 -7.61
C GLY A 118 -3.71 13.40 -6.86
N TRP A 119 -4.06 12.26 -7.46
CA TRP A 119 -3.75 10.93 -6.91
C TRP A 119 -2.25 10.79 -6.64
N LYS A 120 -1.90 9.99 -5.63
CA LYS A 120 -0.50 9.67 -5.29
C LYS A 120 -0.21 8.24 -5.68
N PRO A 121 0.94 7.95 -6.33
CA PRO A 121 1.29 6.59 -6.76
C PRO A 121 1.17 5.56 -5.63
N GLU A 122 1.74 5.86 -4.46
CA GLU A 122 1.71 4.95 -3.30
C GLU A 122 0.28 4.60 -2.85
N ASN A 123 -0.65 5.57 -2.86
CA ASN A 123 -2.04 5.34 -2.48
C ASN A 123 -2.76 4.41 -3.48
N VAL A 124 -2.54 4.62 -4.77
CA VAL A 124 -3.10 3.80 -5.84
C VAL A 124 -2.53 2.38 -5.76
N ILE A 125 -1.23 2.24 -5.52
CA ILE A 125 -0.57 0.93 -5.37
C ILE A 125 -1.14 0.17 -4.19
N TYR A 126 -1.29 0.79 -3.01
CA TYR A 126 -1.90 0.12 -1.85
C TYR A 126 -3.37 -0.23 -2.10
N GLU A 127 -4.13 0.65 -2.77
CA GLU A 127 -5.53 0.35 -3.09
C GLU A 127 -5.66 -0.81 -4.08
N ALA A 128 -4.82 -0.86 -5.12
CA ALA A 128 -4.74 -1.98 -6.05
C ALA A 128 -4.33 -3.27 -5.32
N ALA A 129 -3.30 -3.22 -4.48
CA ALA A 129 -2.84 -4.35 -3.70
C ALA A 129 -3.97 -4.94 -2.83
N ILE A 130 -4.70 -4.10 -2.10
CA ILE A 130 -5.83 -4.54 -1.26
C ILE A 130 -6.95 -5.17 -2.10
N LYS A 131 -7.28 -4.59 -3.26
CA LYS A 131 -8.30 -5.14 -4.19
C LYS A 131 -7.89 -6.51 -4.74
N GLU A 132 -6.60 -6.72 -5.00
CA GLU A 132 -6.02 -8.00 -5.41
C GLU A 132 -5.79 -8.98 -4.24
N GLY A 133 -6.20 -8.60 -3.02
CA GLY A 133 -6.13 -9.46 -1.84
C GLY A 133 -4.76 -9.51 -1.16
N TYR A 134 -3.88 -8.56 -1.41
CA TYR A 134 -2.58 -8.43 -0.73
C TYR A 134 -2.75 -7.86 0.67
N GLY A 135 -1.90 -8.27 1.60
CA GLY A 135 -1.83 -7.72 2.96
C GLY A 135 -1.25 -6.31 3.02
N LEU A 136 -1.52 -5.59 4.11
CA LEU A 136 -0.97 -4.23 4.38
C LEU A 136 0.55 -4.21 4.61
N ASN A 137 1.14 -5.37 4.86
CA ASN A 137 2.58 -5.55 4.96
C ASN A 137 3.26 -5.79 3.60
N CYS A 138 2.53 -5.67 2.48
CA CYS A 138 3.13 -5.77 1.17
C CYS A 138 4.33 -4.81 1.02
N GLN A 139 5.32 -5.27 0.29
CA GLN A 139 6.53 -4.53 -0.03
C GLN A 139 6.38 -3.95 -1.42
N ILE A 140 6.68 -2.67 -1.57
CA ILE A 140 6.62 -1.95 -2.85
C ILE A 140 8.05 -1.59 -3.18
N GLU A 141 8.59 -2.17 -4.25
CA GLU A 141 9.98 -2.02 -4.65
C GLU A 141 10.03 -1.52 -6.11
N PRO A 142 10.71 -0.40 -6.40
CA PRO A 142 10.89 0.04 -7.79
C PRO A 142 11.79 -0.96 -8.52
N VAL A 143 11.38 -1.35 -9.74
CA VAL A 143 12.19 -2.21 -10.59
C VAL A 143 13.25 -1.35 -11.29
N GLN A 144 14.52 -1.68 -11.07
CA GLN A 144 15.63 -0.98 -11.70
C GLN A 144 15.88 -1.48 -13.12
N GLY A 145 16.43 -0.61 -13.98
CA GLY A 145 16.84 -0.98 -15.34
C GLY A 145 15.72 -0.89 -16.40
N ILE A 146 14.62 -0.21 -16.07
CA ILE A 146 13.54 0.09 -17.02
C ILE A 146 13.70 1.56 -17.43
N GLU A 147 14.04 1.79 -18.69
CA GLU A 147 14.13 3.14 -19.24
C GLU A 147 12.73 3.64 -19.64
N GLY A 148 12.44 4.90 -19.33
CA GLY A 148 11.19 5.54 -19.76
C GLY A 148 9.94 5.21 -18.94
N ASN A 149 9.96 4.17 -18.10
CA ASN A 149 8.83 3.79 -17.26
C ASN A 149 9.18 3.53 -15.78
N THR A 150 8.29 3.94 -14.88
CA THR A 150 8.35 3.69 -13.44
C THR A 150 7.50 2.47 -13.09
N VAL A 151 8.14 1.29 -13.08
CA VAL A 151 7.48 0.06 -12.67
C VAL A 151 7.84 -0.28 -11.22
N CYS A 152 6.83 -0.60 -10.43
CA CYS A 152 7.01 -1.14 -9.09
C CYS A 152 6.61 -2.60 -9.06
N ARG A 153 7.39 -3.43 -8.34
CA ARG A 153 6.99 -4.78 -7.94
C ARG A 153 6.37 -4.70 -6.55
N VAL A 154 5.17 -5.25 -6.42
CA VAL A 154 4.46 -5.36 -5.15
C VAL A 154 4.46 -6.82 -4.73
N THR A 155 5.02 -7.11 -3.56
CA THR A 155 5.17 -8.48 -3.04
C THR A 155 4.45 -8.62 -1.71
N ASP A 156 3.63 -9.65 -1.55
CA ASP A 156 3.05 -10.05 -0.27
C ASP A 156 3.93 -11.14 0.38
N PRO A 157 4.71 -10.82 1.42
CA PRO A 157 5.60 -11.79 2.05
C PRO A 157 4.87 -12.90 2.81
N ASP A 158 3.57 -12.75 3.10
CA ASP A 158 2.79 -13.79 3.80
C ASP A 158 2.17 -14.81 2.85
N LYS A 159 1.93 -14.41 1.60
CA LYS A 159 1.22 -15.21 0.60
C LYS A 159 2.10 -15.66 -0.56
N GLU A 160 3.37 -15.23 -0.57
CA GLU A 160 4.34 -15.55 -1.63
C GLU A 160 3.83 -15.19 -3.04
N GLN A 161 3.08 -14.09 -3.15
CA GLN A 161 2.55 -13.58 -4.42
C GLN A 161 3.14 -12.20 -4.72
N SER A 162 3.31 -11.90 -6.01
CA SER A 162 3.70 -10.57 -6.47
C SER A 162 3.01 -10.15 -7.76
N PHE A 163 2.86 -8.83 -7.95
CA PHE A 163 2.45 -8.23 -9.21
C PHE A 163 3.35 -7.04 -9.55
N TYR A 164 3.35 -6.65 -10.82
CA TYR A 164 3.98 -5.45 -11.31
C TYR A 164 2.91 -4.38 -11.54
N ILE A 165 3.24 -3.13 -11.25
CA ILE A 165 2.36 -2.00 -11.51
C ILE A 165 3.12 -0.84 -12.14
N CYS A 166 2.55 -0.27 -13.21
CA CYS A 166 3.05 0.92 -13.89
C CYS A 166 1.93 1.97 -13.94
N LEU A 167 2.17 3.16 -13.40
CA LEU A 167 1.18 4.23 -13.32
C LEU A 167 1.45 5.41 -14.27
N ASP A 168 2.41 5.25 -15.18
CA ASP A 168 2.76 6.28 -16.16
C ASP A 168 1.67 6.46 -17.22
N ASP A 169 1.67 7.61 -17.90
CA ASP A 169 0.71 7.93 -18.96
C ASP A 169 0.93 7.14 -20.25
N HIS A 170 2.14 6.61 -20.47
CA HIS A 170 2.51 5.86 -21.66
C HIS A 170 3.39 4.68 -21.27
N LEU A 171 3.14 3.52 -21.88
CA LEU A 171 3.86 2.29 -21.58
C LEU A 171 4.75 1.87 -22.75
N ASP A 172 6.07 1.91 -22.58
CA ASP A 172 7.00 1.42 -23.60
C ASP A 172 7.18 -0.10 -23.48
N LEU A 173 6.66 -0.83 -24.48
CA LEU A 173 6.80 -2.28 -24.57
C LEU A 173 8.26 -2.74 -24.62
N SER A 174 9.16 -1.91 -25.15
CA SER A 174 10.59 -2.22 -25.21
C SER A 174 11.19 -2.23 -23.80
N ALA A 175 10.76 -1.30 -22.95
CA ALA A 175 11.17 -1.21 -21.56
C ALA A 175 10.62 -2.40 -20.74
N LEU A 176 9.39 -2.83 -21.02
CA LEU A 176 8.77 -3.98 -20.34
C LEU A 176 9.37 -5.33 -20.72
N LYS A 177 10.02 -5.46 -21.89
CA LYS A 177 10.75 -6.71 -22.23
C LYS A 177 11.83 -7.04 -21.20
N ALA A 178 12.40 -6.03 -20.53
CA ALA A 178 13.37 -6.24 -19.46
C ALA A 178 12.79 -6.93 -18.22
N LEU A 179 11.46 -6.88 -18.03
CA LEU A 179 10.77 -7.56 -16.92
C LEU A 179 10.68 -9.08 -17.12
N LEU A 180 10.87 -9.58 -18.35
CA LEU A 180 10.76 -11.00 -18.69
C LEU A 180 9.46 -11.64 -18.17
N LEU A 181 8.34 -10.92 -18.31
CA LEU A 181 7.03 -11.34 -17.81
C LEU A 181 6.60 -12.68 -18.40
N THR A 182 5.99 -13.50 -17.56
CA THR A 182 5.42 -14.80 -17.88
C THR A 182 3.90 -14.78 -17.75
N ARG A 183 3.24 -15.86 -18.19
CA ARG A 183 1.77 -16.03 -18.09
C ARG A 183 1.26 -16.07 -16.64
N GLU A 184 2.14 -16.31 -15.68
CA GLU A 184 1.82 -16.35 -14.26
C GLU A 184 1.90 -14.96 -13.62
N ASP A 185 2.70 -14.07 -14.18
CA ASP A 185 2.89 -12.71 -13.69
C ASP A 185 1.67 -11.85 -13.96
N MET A 186 1.31 -11.02 -12.98
CA MET A 186 0.28 -10.00 -13.10
C MET A 186 0.92 -8.64 -13.34
N LEU A 187 0.44 -7.92 -14.35
CA LEU A 187 0.79 -6.53 -14.62
C LEU A 187 -0.46 -5.66 -14.53
N ILE A 188 -0.40 -4.63 -13.71
CA ILE A 188 -1.43 -3.60 -13.58
C ILE A 188 -0.90 -2.32 -14.22
N CYS A 189 -1.65 -1.73 -15.15
CA CYS A 189 -1.32 -0.41 -15.70
C CYS A 189 -2.57 0.44 -15.94
N ARG A 190 -2.38 1.74 -16.16
CA ARG A 190 -3.50 2.62 -16.52
C ARG A 190 -4.00 2.28 -17.92
N ASP A 191 -5.31 2.23 -18.09
CA ASP A 191 -5.92 1.94 -19.40
C ASP A 191 -5.45 2.94 -20.48
N THR A 192 -5.33 4.21 -20.10
CA THR A 192 -4.83 5.30 -20.96
C THR A 192 -3.39 5.11 -21.44
N ALA A 193 -2.61 4.26 -20.76
CA ALA A 193 -1.21 4.04 -21.08
C ALA A 193 -0.99 3.00 -22.19
N LEU A 194 -2.04 2.30 -22.60
CA LEU A 194 -2.01 1.24 -23.60
C LEU A 194 -2.65 1.70 -24.91
N ASP A 195 -1.99 1.39 -26.02
CA ASP A 195 -2.66 1.28 -27.31
C ASP A 195 -3.18 -0.16 -27.54
N ASP A 196 -4.05 -0.35 -28.55
CA ASP A 196 -4.65 -1.65 -28.87
C ASP A 196 -3.59 -2.75 -29.11
N SER A 197 -2.45 -2.38 -29.68
CA SER A 197 -1.37 -3.33 -29.99
C SER A 197 -0.61 -3.73 -28.73
N ALA A 198 -0.33 -2.78 -27.84
CA ALA A 198 0.32 -2.98 -26.55
C ALA A 198 -0.56 -3.82 -25.64
N ALA A 199 -1.85 -3.52 -25.55
CA ALA A 199 -2.80 -4.30 -24.77
C ALA A 199 -2.85 -5.76 -25.24
N ALA A 200 -2.97 -6.00 -26.54
CA ALA A 200 -3.00 -7.35 -27.11
C ALA A 200 -1.69 -8.13 -26.84
N ASN A 201 -0.54 -7.49 -27.06
CA ASN A 201 0.76 -8.11 -26.84
C ASN A 201 0.99 -8.47 -25.37
N LEU A 202 0.65 -7.57 -24.45
CA LEU A 202 0.83 -7.79 -23.01
C LEU A 202 -0.14 -8.85 -22.47
N ALA A 203 -1.39 -8.87 -22.94
CA ALA A 203 -2.36 -9.91 -22.58
C ALA A 203 -1.94 -11.31 -23.08
N LEU A 204 -1.11 -11.40 -24.13
CA LEU A 204 -0.50 -12.64 -24.60
C LEU A 204 0.75 -13.04 -23.81
N GLN A 205 1.38 -12.13 -23.07
CA GLN A 205 2.59 -12.41 -22.31
C GLN A 205 2.30 -12.67 -20.84
N CYS A 206 1.38 -11.92 -20.24
CA CYS A 206 1.10 -11.92 -18.81
C CYS A 206 -0.39 -11.79 -18.50
N ARG A 207 -0.75 -11.83 -17.20
CA ARG A 207 -2.08 -11.47 -16.71
C ARG A 207 -2.20 -9.96 -16.61
N LEU A 208 -2.58 -9.33 -17.72
CA LEU A 208 -2.82 -7.90 -17.80
C LEU A 208 -4.12 -7.50 -17.10
N LYS A 209 -4.05 -6.48 -16.24
CA LYS A 209 -5.20 -5.75 -15.71
C LYS A 209 -5.01 -4.26 -15.94
N THR A 210 -6.08 -3.57 -16.29
CA THR A 210 -6.08 -2.11 -16.38
C THR A 210 -6.82 -1.50 -15.20
N ILE A 211 -6.36 -0.33 -14.78
CA ILE A 211 -7.00 0.50 -13.76
C ILE A 211 -7.65 1.71 -14.38
#